data_AF-A0A828Y255-F1
#
_entry.id   AF-A0A828Y255-F1
#
_cell.length_a   1.000
_cell.length_b   1.000
_cell.length_c   1.000
_cell.angle_alpha   90.00
_cell.angle_beta   90.00
_cell.angle_gamma   90.00
#
_symmetry.space_group_name_H-M   'P 1'
#
loop_
_entity.id
_entity.type
_entity.pdbx_description
1 polymer ?
#
loop_
_entity_poly.entity_id
_entity_poly.type
_entity_poly.pdbx_seq_one_letter_code
_entity_poly.pdbx_strand_id
1 'polypeptide(L)'
;MSSKCFRFFILVSILTLFFLTFSISAQTNASKEEAKSSELANAINDPKYQGDYLEEFHYARTLDSMKEKVKNDIHALATVTKNFGSNVQGSNEDLNSIWKQYNDALHYYYRRQYVVAGRKMRETAESMDKLYVKFSDHYNKRTDQLLGECADTIVSVEQTQNGSAQSASARSREISANHHKLQIAYYQMIQADRMRRDSRYKDSLMHFRIAKEYGISILSNLKPEEESKNIREKYKIDLSDNRNMIYSEPSEAQKK
;
A
#
# COMPACT_ATOMS: atom_id res chain seq x y z
N MET A 1 6.00 -53.16 45.14
CA MET A 1 6.34 -51.71 45.11
C MET A 1 5.06 -50.90 44.97
N SER A 2 4.86 -49.93 45.86
CA SER A 2 3.60 -49.22 46.05
C SER A 2 3.27 -48.27 44.88
N SER A 3 2.03 -48.31 44.40
CA SER A 3 1.42 -47.43 43.38
C SER A 3 1.67 -45.92 43.60
N LYS A 4 1.97 -45.53 44.84
CA LYS A 4 2.32 -44.14 45.20
C LYS A 4 3.72 -43.70 44.71
N CYS A 5 4.69 -44.61 44.60
CA CYS A 5 6.03 -44.26 44.08
C CYS A 5 6.05 -44.07 42.56
N PHE A 6 5.20 -44.79 41.82
CA PHE A 6 5.11 -44.68 40.36
C PHE A 6 4.46 -43.35 39.92
N ARG A 7 3.44 -42.88 40.66
CA ARG A 7 2.81 -41.57 40.41
C ARG A 7 3.74 -40.39 40.72
N PHE A 8 4.63 -40.53 41.69
CA PHE A 8 5.61 -39.49 42.03
C PHE A 8 6.72 -39.38 40.96
N PHE A 9 7.19 -40.51 40.41
CA PHE A 9 8.18 -40.51 39.33
C PHE A 9 7.65 -39.91 38.02
N ILE A 10 6.37 -40.13 37.69
CA ILE A 10 5.75 -39.55 36.49
C ILE A 10 5.61 -38.01 36.62
N LEU A 11 5.25 -37.51 37.80
CA LEU A 11 5.13 -36.06 38.06
C LEU A 11 6.49 -35.33 37.98
N VAL A 12 7.57 -35.93 38.48
CA VAL A 12 8.93 -35.36 38.40
C VAL A 12 9.47 -35.41 36.96
N SER A 13 9.12 -36.44 36.18
CA SER A 13 9.53 -36.55 34.78
C SER A 13 8.79 -35.58 33.84
N ILE A 14 7.57 -35.17 34.17
CA ILE A 14 6.80 -34.16 33.39
C ILE A 14 7.30 -32.74 33.71
N LEU A 15 7.69 -32.47 34.95
CA LEU A 15 8.22 -31.16 35.34
C LEU A 15 9.59 -30.87 34.70
N THR A 16 10.46 -31.88 34.61
CA THR A 16 11.78 -31.76 33.96
C THR A 16 11.71 -31.61 32.45
N LEU A 17 10.70 -32.19 31.79
CA LEU A 17 10.46 -32.01 30.36
C LEU A 17 10.00 -30.57 30.02
N PHE A 18 9.24 -29.93 30.92
CA PHE A 18 8.79 -28.54 30.75
C PHE A 18 9.92 -27.50 30.88
N PHE A 19 10.96 -27.78 31.67
CA PHE A 19 12.13 -26.89 31.76
C PHE A 19 13.02 -26.98 30.51
N LEU A 20 13.16 -28.16 29.90
CA LEU A 20 13.97 -28.36 28.69
C LEU A 20 13.42 -27.63 27.45
N THR A 21 12.10 -27.53 27.29
CA THR A 21 11.50 -26.84 26.15
C THR A 21 11.57 -25.30 26.26
N PHE A 22 11.59 -24.76 27.48
CA PHE A 22 11.84 -23.33 27.72
C PHE A 22 13.31 -22.95 27.50
N SER A 23 14.28 -23.81 27.90
CA SER A 23 15.70 -23.53 27.71
C SER A 23 16.14 -23.51 26.24
N ILE A 24 15.58 -24.38 25.40
CA ILE A 24 15.89 -24.40 23.95
C ILE A 24 15.37 -23.13 23.27
N SER A 25 14.17 -22.67 23.65
CA SER A 25 13.59 -21.43 23.11
C SER A 25 14.38 -20.18 23.53
N ALA A 26 14.95 -20.16 24.74
CA ALA A 26 15.80 -19.07 25.23
C ALA A 26 17.16 -19.01 24.50
N GLN A 27 17.81 -20.14 24.25
CA GLN A 27 19.08 -20.19 23.52
C GLN A 27 18.95 -19.76 22.04
N THR A 28 17.84 -20.08 21.37
CA THR A 28 17.60 -19.63 19.99
C THR A 28 17.33 -18.13 19.87
N ASN A 29 16.85 -17.48 20.94
CA ASN A 29 16.64 -16.04 20.96
C ASN A 29 17.92 -15.28 21.31
N ALA A 30 18.71 -15.78 22.26
CA ALA A 30 20.01 -15.19 22.61
C ALA A 30 20.99 -15.16 21.42
N SER A 31 21.07 -16.26 20.67
CA SER A 31 21.91 -16.34 19.46
C SER A 31 21.45 -15.41 18.33
N LYS A 32 20.15 -15.14 18.19
CA LYS A 32 19.62 -14.15 17.24
C LYS A 32 19.89 -12.71 17.69
N GLU A 33 19.83 -12.43 18.98
CA GLU A 33 20.15 -11.10 19.53
C GLU A 33 21.64 -10.76 19.39
N GLU A 34 22.53 -11.72 19.66
CA GLU A 34 23.97 -11.55 19.45
C GLU A 34 24.31 -11.30 17.97
N ALA A 35 23.71 -12.06 17.06
CA ALA A 35 23.90 -11.86 15.62
C ALA A 35 23.41 -10.48 15.16
N LYS A 36 22.23 -10.04 15.62
CA LYS A 36 21.67 -8.73 15.30
C LYS A 36 22.50 -7.58 15.88
N SER A 37 23.00 -7.74 17.11
CA SER A 37 23.88 -6.76 17.76
C SER A 37 25.22 -6.62 17.03
N SER A 38 25.80 -7.73 16.56
CA SER A 38 27.01 -7.76 15.76
C SER A 38 26.82 -7.06 14.40
N GLU A 39 25.71 -7.34 13.69
CA GLU A 39 25.36 -6.67 12.43
C GLU A 39 25.20 -5.15 12.63
N LEU A 40 24.50 -4.74 13.69
CA LEU A 40 24.34 -3.34 14.07
C LEU A 40 25.68 -2.64 14.31
N ALA A 41 26.60 -3.30 15.01
CA ALA A 41 27.94 -2.78 15.29
C ALA A 41 28.80 -2.65 14.02
N ASN A 42 28.68 -3.62 13.10
CA ASN A 42 29.46 -3.63 11.86
C ASN A 42 29.07 -2.51 10.89
N ALA A 43 27.78 -2.16 10.80
CA ALA A 43 27.34 -1.10 9.89
C ALA A 43 27.89 0.29 10.24
N ILE A 44 28.28 0.55 11.50
CA ILE A 44 28.91 1.81 11.90
C ILE A 44 30.33 1.93 11.32
N ASN A 45 31.02 0.80 11.20
CA ASN A 45 32.38 0.73 10.69
C ASN A 45 32.43 0.62 9.16
N ASP A 46 31.31 0.38 8.51
CA ASP A 46 31.20 0.36 7.06
C ASP A 46 31.51 1.75 6.49
N PRO A 47 32.47 1.89 5.56
CA PRO A 47 32.77 3.14 4.87
C PRO A 47 31.54 3.80 4.23
N LYS A 48 30.55 2.99 3.81
CA LYS A 48 29.25 3.44 3.28
C LYS A 48 28.40 4.18 4.31
N TYR A 49 28.71 4.12 5.59
CA TYR A 49 27.98 4.83 6.65
C TYR A 49 28.87 5.73 7.51
N GLN A 50 30.14 5.91 7.12
CA GLN A 50 30.98 6.98 7.62
C GLN A 50 30.55 8.29 6.94
N GLY A 51 30.11 9.25 7.75
CA GLY A 51 29.68 10.57 7.30
C GLY A 51 30.68 11.64 7.70
N ASP A 52 30.63 12.76 6.99
CA ASP A 52 31.33 13.97 7.40
C ASP A 52 30.54 14.75 8.47
N TYR A 53 31.18 15.76 9.06
CA TYR A 53 30.56 16.60 10.09
C TYR A 53 29.28 17.32 9.61
N LEU A 54 29.24 17.71 8.33
CA LEU A 54 28.08 18.41 7.77
C LEU A 54 26.89 17.47 7.62
N GLU A 55 27.13 16.23 7.20
CA GLU A 55 26.11 15.20 7.07
C GLU A 55 25.58 14.77 8.43
N GLU A 56 26.45 14.61 9.42
CA GLU A 56 26.04 14.36 10.80
C GLU A 56 25.16 15.49 11.34
N PHE A 57 25.56 16.76 11.16
CA PHE A 57 24.77 17.91 11.56
C PHE A 57 23.43 17.99 10.83
N HIS A 58 23.43 17.72 9.52
CA HIS A 58 22.21 17.69 8.70
C HIS A 58 21.23 16.65 9.24
N TYR A 59 21.66 15.39 9.39
CA TYR A 59 20.78 14.33 9.87
C TYR A 59 20.36 14.52 11.32
N ALA A 60 21.23 15.01 12.19
CA ALA A 60 20.85 15.34 13.57
C ALA A 60 19.63 16.29 13.63
N ARG A 61 19.44 17.14 12.61
CA ARG A 61 18.32 18.09 12.52
C ARG A 61 17.11 17.58 11.74
N THR A 62 17.31 16.76 10.70
CA THR A 62 16.25 16.38 9.75
C THR A 62 15.66 14.99 9.99
N LEU A 63 16.36 14.13 10.72
CA LEU A 63 16.04 12.71 10.79
C LEU A 63 14.70 12.41 11.46
N ASP A 64 14.26 13.20 12.44
CA ASP A 64 12.94 13.02 13.06
C ASP A 64 11.80 13.27 12.05
N SER A 65 11.93 14.32 11.24
CA SER A 65 10.98 14.60 10.15
C SER A 65 11.01 13.50 9.09
N MET A 66 12.21 13.04 8.69
CA MET A 66 12.35 11.96 7.72
C MET A 66 11.73 10.66 8.22
N LYS A 67 11.95 10.31 9.50
CA LYS A 67 11.37 9.14 10.17
C LYS A 67 9.84 9.17 10.11
N GLU A 68 9.20 10.28 10.50
CA GLU A 68 7.74 10.39 10.44
C GLU A 68 7.20 10.37 9.00
N LYS A 69 7.88 11.03 8.05
CA LYS A 69 7.51 10.98 6.63
C LYS A 69 7.55 9.54 6.10
N VAL A 70 8.66 8.84 6.29
CA VAL A 70 8.83 7.46 5.82
C VAL A 70 7.78 6.55 6.44
N LYS A 71 7.54 6.64 7.75
CA LYS A 71 6.51 5.86 8.44
C LYS A 71 5.11 6.06 7.83
N ASN A 72 4.72 7.31 7.61
CA ASN A 72 3.42 7.64 7.03
C ASN A 72 3.30 7.13 5.58
N ASP A 73 4.38 7.22 4.80
CA ASP A 73 4.44 6.70 3.43
C ASP A 73 4.28 5.17 3.42
N ILE A 74 4.94 4.44 4.33
CA ILE A 74 4.77 2.98 4.47
C ILE A 74 3.32 2.61 4.81
N HIS A 75 2.66 3.36 5.70
CA HIS A 75 1.25 3.11 6.02
C HIS A 75 0.33 3.33 4.82
N ALA A 76 0.55 4.39 4.03
CA ALA A 76 -0.20 4.62 2.81
C ALA A 76 0.02 3.47 1.79
N LEU A 77 1.27 3.03 1.64
CA LEU A 77 1.63 1.91 0.76
C LEU A 77 1.01 0.59 1.22
N ALA A 78 0.90 0.38 2.54
CA ALA A 78 0.23 -0.79 3.11
C ALA A 78 -1.27 -0.81 2.78
N THR A 79 -1.95 0.34 2.78
CA THR A 79 -3.35 0.44 2.32
C THR A 79 -3.49 0.04 0.86
N VAL A 80 -2.65 0.60 -0.02
CA VAL A 80 -2.63 0.27 -1.46
C VAL A 80 -2.35 -1.22 -1.68
N THR A 81 -1.38 -1.77 -0.95
CA THR A 81 -1.01 -3.19 -1.03
C THR A 81 -2.13 -4.11 -0.56
N LYS A 82 -2.90 -3.73 0.46
CA LYS A 82 -4.07 -4.53 0.88
C LYS A 82 -5.17 -4.54 -0.19
N ASN A 83 -5.37 -3.43 -0.89
CA ASN A 83 -6.38 -3.32 -1.94
C ASN A 83 -5.99 -4.03 -3.23
N PHE A 84 -4.73 -3.88 -3.67
CA PHE A 84 -4.29 -4.30 -5.01
C PHE A 84 -3.06 -5.21 -5.03
N GLY A 85 -2.57 -5.67 -3.87
CA GLY A 85 -1.34 -6.46 -3.80
C GLY A 85 -1.44 -7.83 -4.46
N SER A 86 -2.64 -8.39 -4.58
CA SER A 86 -2.87 -9.61 -5.37
C SER A 86 -2.70 -9.38 -6.88
N ASN A 87 -2.81 -8.13 -7.34
CA ASN A 87 -2.65 -7.73 -8.74
C ASN A 87 -1.24 -7.21 -9.08
N VAL A 88 -0.37 -7.04 -8.07
CA VAL A 88 0.99 -6.54 -8.23
C VAL A 88 1.98 -7.54 -7.66
N GLN A 89 2.64 -8.29 -8.54
CA GLN A 89 3.53 -9.38 -8.15
C GLN A 89 4.65 -8.92 -7.21
N GLY A 90 4.80 -9.66 -6.10
CA GLY A 90 5.85 -9.41 -5.10
C GLY A 90 5.58 -8.23 -4.17
N SER A 91 4.42 -7.56 -4.27
CA SER A 91 4.17 -6.33 -3.51
C SER A 91 4.14 -6.55 -2.00
N ASN A 92 3.64 -7.71 -1.54
CA ASN A 92 3.58 -8.05 -0.11
C ASN A 92 4.98 -8.29 0.45
N GLU A 93 5.81 -9.02 -0.30
CA GLU A 93 7.20 -9.30 0.05
C GLU A 93 8.03 -8.01 0.07
N ASP A 94 7.86 -7.16 -0.94
CA ASP A 94 8.52 -5.85 -1.02
C ASP A 94 8.10 -4.96 0.16
N LEU A 95 6.80 -4.87 0.47
CA LEU A 95 6.30 -4.10 1.61
C LEU A 95 6.86 -4.62 2.95
N ASN A 96 6.93 -5.93 3.13
CA ASN A 96 7.53 -6.55 4.31
C ASN A 96 9.04 -6.23 4.41
N SER A 97 9.74 -6.21 3.28
CA SER A 97 11.15 -5.83 3.21
C SER A 97 11.37 -4.36 3.58
N ILE A 98 10.52 -3.45 3.07
CA ILE A 98 10.51 -2.02 3.41
C ILE A 98 10.29 -1.83 4.92
N TRP A 99 9.34 -2.55 5.54
CA TRP A 99 9.15 -2.50 6.99
C TRP A 99 10.40 -2.94 7.77
N LYS A 100 11.10 -3.98 7.30
CA LYS A 100 12.35 -4.42 7.92
C LYS A 100 13.45 -3.36 7.80
N GLN A 101 13.62 -2.76 6.62
CA GLN A 101 14.59 -1.67 6.39
C GLN A 101 14.29 -0.45 7.27
N TYR A 102 13.03 -0.06 7.39
CA TYR A 102 12.61 1.04 8.27
C TYR A 102 12.90 0.74 9.74
N ASN A 103 12.59 -0.47 10.21
CA ASN A 103 12.86 -0.89 11.59
C ASN A 103 14.37 -0.96 11.88
N ASP A 104 15.16 -1.39 10.89
CA ASP A 104 16.61 -1.37 10.99
C ASP A 104 17.13 0.08 11.11
N ALA A 105 16.69 0.99 10.23
CA ALA A 105 17.02 2.40 10.31
C ALA A 105 16.62 3.05 11.66
N LEU A 106 15.48 2.64 12.23
CA LEU A 106 15.03 3.06 13.56
C LEU A 106 15.99 2.63 14.67
N HIS A 107 16.62 1.45 14.59
CA HIS A 107 17.59 1.03 15.59
C HIS A 107 18.77 2.01 15.66
N TYR A 108 19.31 2.44 14.51
CA TYR A 108 20.37 3.45 14.44
C TYR A 108 19.89 4.83 14.90
N TYR A 109 18.65 5.20 14.56
CA TYR A 109 18.03 6.44 15.02
C TYR A 109 18.05 6.56 16.55
N TYR A 110 17.53 5.54 17.25
CA TYR A 110 17.46 5.54 18.71
C TYR A 110 18.84 5.44 19.37
N ARG A 111 19.85 4.88 18.67
CA ARG A 111 21.25 4.89 19.09
C ARG A 111 21.99 6.21 18.80
N ARG A 112 21.29 7.22 18.26
CA ARG A 112 21.86 8.52 17.84
C ARG A 112 22.96 8.41 16.78
N GLN A 113 22.95 7.32 16.01
CA GLN A 113 23.87 7.10 14.90
C GLN A 113 23.28 7.76 13.65
N TYR A 114 23.28 9.10 13.64
CA TYR A 114 22.46 9.90 12.73
C TYR A 114 22.79 9.69 11.26
N VAL A 115 24.08 9.55 10.90
CA VAL A 115 24.49 9.28 9.52
C VAL A 115 23.98 7.93 9.04
N VAL A 116 24.22 6.88 9.82
CA VAL A 116 23.79 5.50 9.47
C VAL A 116 22.28 5.44 9.34
N ALA A 117 21.56 5.99 10.33
CA ALA A 117 20.11 6.06 10.33
C ALA A 117 19.59 6.86 9.13
N GLY A 118 20.21 8.00 8.83
CA GLY A 118 19.83 8.87 7.73
C GLY A 118 20.00 8.22 6.37
N ARG A 119 21.13 7.56 6.12
CA ARG A 119 21.37 6.82 4.88
C ARG A 119 20.42 5.63 4.74
N LYS A 120 20.20 4.84 5.80
CA LYS A 120 19.24 3.72 5.78
C LYS A 120 17.78 4.15 5.59
N MET A 121 17.37 5.30 6.16
CA MET A 121 16.06 5.89 5.89
C MET A 121 15.91 6.30 4.41
N ARG A 122 16.96 6.84 3.78
CA ARG A 122 16.97 7.14 2.35
C ARG A 122 16.83 5.88 1.50
N GLU A 123 17.60 4.83 1.82
CA GLU A 123 17.50 3.52 1.14
C GLU A 123 16.10 2.90 1.28
N THR A 124 15.47 3.09 2.45
CA THR A 124 14.08 2.68 2.67
C THR A 124 13.13 3.46 1.75
N ALA A 125 13.33 4.78 1.61
CA ALA A 125 12.54 5.61 0.70
C ALA A 125 12.70 5.21 -0.77
N GLU A 126 13.93 4.91 -1.22
CA GLU A 126 14.18 4.41 -2.57
C GLU A 126 13.49 3.06 -2.83
N SER A 127 13.45 2.18 -1.81
CA SER A 127 12.74 0.90 -1.90
C SER A 127 11.22 1.09 -1.97
N MET A 128 10.68 2.07 -1.22
CA MET A 128 9.27 2.48 -1.36
C MET A 128 8.95 3.00 -2.75
N ASP A 129 9.80 3.85 -3.32
CA ASP A 129 9.58 4.40 -4.67
C ASP A 129 9.51 3.29 -5.72
N LYS A 130 10.37 2.26 -5.63
CA LYS A 130 10.29 1.07 -6.50
C LYS A 130 8.96 0.35 -6.39
N LEU A 131 8.39 0.22 -5.19
CA LEU A 131 7.08 -0.40 -5.02
C LEU A 131 5.95 0.52 -5.52
N TYR A 132 6.05 1.84 -5.31
CA TYR A 132 5.12 2.80 -5.89
C TYR A 132 5.14 2.81 -7.42
N VAL A 133 6.30 2.59 -8.08
CA VAL A 133 6.36 2.40 -9.55
C VAL A 133 5.42 1.29 -9.97
N LYS A 134 5.54 0.10 -9.35
CA LYS A 134 4.71 -1.07 -9.69
C LYS A 134 3.22 -0.78 -9.52
N PHE A 135 2.83 -0.13 -8.41
CA PHE A 135 1.44 0.27 -8.23
C PHE A 135 1.01 1.33 -9.24
N SER A 136 1.86 2.32 -9.55
CA SER A 136 1.53 3.33 -10.53
C SER A 136 1.25 2.71 -11.91
N ASP A 137 1.95 1.63 -12.29
CA ASP A 137 1.71 0.90 -13.54
C ASP A 137 0.36 0.20 -13.53
N HIS A 138 0.01 -0.42 -12.40
CA HIS A 138 -1.30 -1.04 -12.22
C HIS A 138 -2.43 0.01 -12.30
N TYR A 139 -2.28 1.14 -11.62
CA TYR A 139 -3.26 2.23 -11.64
C TYR A 139 -3.40 2.84 -13.03
N ASN A 140 -2.30 3.03 -13.76
CA ASN A 140 -2.34 3.55 -15.11
C ASN A 140 -3.18 2.65 -16.04
N LYS A 141 -2.85 1.34 -16.10
CA LYS A 141 -3.58 0.37 -16.92
C LYS A 141 -5.07 0.29 -16.55
N ARG A 142 -5.37 0.26 -15.25
CA ARG A 142 -6.73 0.17 -14.75
C ARG A 142 -7.55 1.44 -15.05
N THR A 143 -6.92 2.60 -14.96
CA THR A 143 -7.55 3.89 -15.28
C THR A 143 -7.80 3.99 -16.77
N ASP A 144 -6.81 3.68 -17.60
CA ASP A 144 -6.93 3.67 -19.07
C ASP A 144 -8.10 2.79 -19.54
N GLN A 145 -8.16 1.54 -19.05
CA GLN A 145 -9.26 0.63 -19.33
C GLN A 145 -10.62 1.21 -18.91
N LEU A 146 -10.72 1.76 -17.70
CA LEU A 146 -11.97 2.35 -17.19
C LEU A 146 -12.42 3.55 -18.05
N LEU A 147 -11.50 4.42 -18.46
CA LEU A 147 -11.84 5.58 -19.30
C LEU A 147 -12.20 5.17 -20.73
N GLY A 148 -11.60 4.10 -21.25
CA GLY A 148 -12.03 3.44 -22.49
C GLY A 148 -13.47 2.92 -22.38
N GLU A 149 -13.80 2.16 -21.33
CA GLU A 149 -15.17 1.70 -21.06
C GLU A 149 -16.17 2.86 -20.97
N CYS A 150 -15.76 4.00 -20.39
CA CYS A 150 -16.59 5.21 -20.34
C CYS A 150 -16.86 5.80 -21.72
N ALA A 151 -15.82 5.90 -22.56
CA ALA A 151 -15.93 6.43 -23.91
C ALA A 151 -16.88 5.56 -24.76
N ASP A 152 -16.69 4.24 -24.73
CA ASP A 152 -17.56 3.29 -25.44
C ASP A 152 -19.02 3.37 -24.97
N THR A 153 -19.22 3.52 -23.66
CA THR A 153 -20.56 3.68 -23.08
C THR A 153 -21.22 4.98 -23.56
N ILE A 154 -20.49 6.09 -23.58
CA ILE A 154 -21.01 7.37 -24.10
C ILE A 154 -21.40 7.24 -25.58
N VAL A 155 -20.52 6.66 -26.41
CA VAL A 155 -20.78 6.45 -27.84
C VAL A 155 -22.02 5.57 -28.05
N SER A 156 -22.15 4.49 -27.29
CA SER A 156 -23.33 3.61 -27.36
C SER A 156 -24.62 4.36 -27.00
N VAL A 157 -24.60 5.17 -25.94
CA VAL A 157 -25.75 5.98 -25.54
C VAL A 157 -26.12 7.02 -26.60
N GLU A 158 -25.12 7.67 -27.22
CA GLU A 158 -25.31 8.63 -28.30
C GLU A 158 -25.90 7.99 -29.56
N GLN A 159 -25.43 6.80 -29.96
CA GLN A 159 -25.99 6.06 -31.10
C GLN A 159 -27.46 5.66 -30.90
N THR A 160 -27.83 5.23 -29.69
CA THR A 160 -29.23 4.86 -29.37
C THR A 160 -30.19 6.05 -29.36
N GLN A 161 -29.66 7.28 -29.27
CA GLN A 161 -30.45 8.51 -29.20
C GLN A 161 -31.06 8.91 -30.56
N ASN A 162 -30.48 8.46 -31.67
CA ASN A 162 -30.93 8.79 -33.03
C ASN A 162 -32.30 8.19 -33.42
N GLY A 163 -32.94 7.40 -32.54
CA GLY A 163 -34.20 6.69 -32.82
C GLY A 163 -35.50 7.31 -32.28
N SER A 164 -35.48 8.26 -31.33
CA SER A 164 -36.72 8.81 -30.75
C SER A 164 -36.63 10.29 -30.33
N ALA A 165 -37.52 11.14 -30.88
CA ALA A 165 -37.44 12.61 -30.76
C ALA A 165 -37.82 13.18 -29.37
N GLN A 166 -38.60 12.46 -28.56
CA GLN A 166 -39.21 13.01 -27.34
C GLN A 166 -38.33 12.86 -26.08
N SER A 167 -37.31 11.99 -26.10
CA SER A 167 -36.31 11.83 -25.03
C SER A 167 -34.96 12.51 -25.31
N ALA A 168 -34.81 13.11 -26.50
CA ALA A 168 -33.53 13.55 -27.03
C ALA A 168 -32.89 14.72 -26.23
N SER A 169 -33.66 15.70 -25.74
CA SER A 169 -33.08 16.87 -25.03
C SER A 169 -32.51 16.54 -23.64
N ALA A 170 -33.20 15.70 -22.86
CA ALA A 170 -32.73 15.29 -21.54
C ALA A 170 -31.47 14.40 -21.65
N ARG A 171 -31.49 13.44 -22.58
CA ARG A 171 -30.38 12.52 -22.82
C ARG A 171 -29.16 13.22 -23.44
N SER A 172 -29.36 14.24 -24.28
CA SER A 172 -28.26 15.07 -24.81
C SER A 172 -27.54 15.84 -23.70
N ARG A 173 -28.28 16.41 -22.74
CA ARG A 173 -27.68 17.07 -21.57
C ARG A 173 -26.87 16.10 -20.71
N GLU A 174 -27.38 14.89 -20.53
CA GLU A 174 -26.68 13.83 -19.79
C GLU A 174 -25.39 13.38 -20.49
N ILE A 175 -25.41 13.18 -21.82
CA ILE A 175 -24.22 12.87 -22.61
C ILE A 175 -23.19 14.00 -22.50
N SER A 176 -23.61 15.26 -22.67
CA SER A 176 -22.72 16.42 -22.57
C SER A 176 -22.07 16.52 -21.17
N ALA A 177 -22.85 16.33 -20.11
CA ALA A 177 -22.33 16.34 -18.74
C ALA A 177 -21.32 15.20 -18.49
N ASN A 178 -21.58 14.00 -18.98
CA ASN A 178 -20.66 12.86 -18.84
C ASN A 178 -19.43 12.99 -19.74
N HIS A 179 -19.56 13.57 -20.93
CA HIS A 179 -18.43 13.91 -21.79
C HIS A 179 -17.49 14.90 -21.08
N HIS A 180 -18.04 15.93 -20.43
CA HIS A 180 -17.22 16.86 -19.65
C HIS A 180 -16.51 16.18 -18.48
N LYS A 181 -17.19 15.30 -17.74
CA LYS A 181 -16.54 14.48 -16.69
C LYS A 181 -15.42 13.61 -17.26
N LEU A 182 -15.62 13.03 -18.45
CA LEU A 182 -14.61 12.21 -19.12
C LEU A 182 -13.37 13.04 -19.50
N GLN A 183 -13.55 14.27 -19.97
CA GLN A 183 -12.45 15.21 -20.22
C GLN A 183 -11.65 15.50 -18.94
N ILE A 184 -12.35 15.74 -17.81
CA ILE A 184 -11.69 15.94 -16.51
C ILE A 184 -10.90 14.69 -16.11
N ALA A 185 -11.47 13.51 -16.29
CA ALA A 185 -10.82 12.25 -15.95
C ALA A 185 -9.54 12.02 -16.78
N TYR A 186 -9.58 12.25 -18.09
CA TYR A 186 -8.38 12.19 -18.94
C TYR A 186 -7.34 13.24 -18.56
N TYR A 187 -7.77 14.46 -18.20
CA TYR A 187 -6.83 15.48 -17.71
C TYR A 187 -6.12 15.01 -16.44
N GLN A 188 -6.83 14.39 -15.50
CA GLN A 188 -6.22 13.83 -14.28
C GLN A 188 -5.26 12.68 -14.61
N MET A 189 -5.61 11.80 -15.54
CA MET A 189 -4.70 10.75 -16.03
C MET A 189 -3.40 11.35 -16.61
N ILE A 190 -3.50 12.42 -17.42
CA ILE A 190 -2.33 13.13 -17.96
C ILE A 190 -1.47 13.74 -16.83
N GLN A 191 -2.08 14.27 -15.77
CA GLN A 191 -1.32 14.75 -14.60
C GLN A 191 -0.63 13.60 -13.88
N ALA A 192 -1.29 12.44 -13.73
CA ALA A 192 -0.68 11.25 -13.16
C ALA A 192 0.56 10.82 -13.95
N ASP A 193 0.49 10.82 -15.27
CA ASP A 193 1.63 10.49 -16.15
C ASP A 193 2.77 11.50 -16.05
N ARG A 194 2.46 12.80 -15.88
CA ARG A 194 3.48 13.81 -15.58
C ARG A 194 4.20 13.50 -14.27
N MET A 195 3.45 13.24 -13.20
CA MET A 195 4.03 12.87 -11.90
C MET A 195 4.91 11.62 -12.00
N ARG A 196 4.49 10.60 -12.77
CA ARG A 196 5.30 9.40 -13.02
C ARG A 196 6.63 9.73 -13.73
N ARG A 197 6.60 10.57 -14.77
CA ARG A 197 7.82 11.01 -15.47
C ARG A 197 8.79 11.75 -14.56
N ASP A 198 8.27 12.51 -13.61
CA ASP A 198 9.04 13.23 -12.60
C ASP A 198 9.47 12.34 -11.41
N SER A 199 9.30 11.02 -11.51
CA SER A 199 9.53 10.04 -10.43
C SER A 199 8.70 10.26 -9.15
N ARG A 200 7.62 11.05 -9.24
CA ARG A 200 6.67 11.30 -8.15
C ARG A 200 5.55 10.28 -8.16
N TYR A 201 5.91 9.00 -8.05
CA TYR A 201 4.97 7.88 -8.21
C TYR A 201 3.84 7.90 -7.18
N LYS A 202 4.12 8.23 -5.91
CA LYS A 202 3.09 8.39 -4.88
C LYS A 202 2.03 9.44 -5.27
N ASP A 203 2.46 10.57 -5.81
CA ASP A 203 1.54 11.65 -6.20
C ASP A 203 0.71 11.26 -7.43
N SER A 204 1.27 10.44 -8.33
CA SER A 204 0.53 9.92 -9.49
C SER A 204 -0.69 9.09 -9.08
N LEU A 205 -0.60 8.32 -7.99
CA LEU A 205 -1.73 7.52 -7.48
C LEU A 205 -2.92 8.41 -7.09
N MET A 206 -2.69 9.61 -6.57
CA MET A 206 -3.77 10.53 -6.23
C MET A 206 -4.54 10.99 -7.47
N HIS A 207 -3.82 11.35 -8.53
CA HIS A 207 -4.43 11.73 -9.79
C HIS A 207 -5.20 10.57 -10.44
N PHE A 208 -4.64 9.35 -10.42
CA PHE A 208 -5.36 8.16 -10.88
C PHE A 208 -6.62 7.88 -10.06
N ARG A 209 -6.60 8.03 -8.72
CA ARG A 209 -7.79 7.89 -7.87
C ARG A 209 -8.91 8.85 -8.28
N ILE A 210 -8.56 10.12 -8.53
CA ILE A 210 -9.53 11.12 -8.99
C ILE A 210 -10.09 10.74 -10.38
N ALA A 211 -9.23 10.34 -11.32
CA ALA A 211 -9.66 9.90 -12.64
C ALA A 211 -10.62 8.70 -12.57
N LYS A 212 -10.30 7.71 -11.72
CA LYS A 212 -11.16 6.54 -11.49
C LYS A 212 -12.49 6.92 -10.87
N GLU A 213 -12.52 7.85 -9.91
CA GLU A 213 -13.78 8.33 -9.31
C GLU A 213 -14.73 8.92 -10.36
N TYR A 214 -14.21 9.75 -11.26
CA TYR A 214 -14.98 10.27 -12.39
C TYR A 214 -15.44 9.15 -13.34
N GLY A 215 -14.55 8.21 -13.70
CA GLY A 215 -14.88 7.10 -14.58
C GLY A 215 -16.00 6.22 -14.02
N ILE A 216 -15.90 5.81 -12.75
CA ILE A 216 -16.92 5.00 -12.07
C ILE A 216 -18.24 5.77 -11.99
N SER A 217 -18.19 7.09 -11.72
CA SER A 217 -19.39 7.94 -11.73
C SER A 217 -20.05 7.98 -13.11
N ILE A 218 -19.28 8.14 -14.20
CA ILE A 218 -19.80 8.16 -15.57
C ILE A 218 -20.52 6.84 -15.90
N LEU A 219 -19.85 5.71 -15.67
CA LEU A 219 -20.44 4.38 -15.91
C LEU A 219 -21.70 4.14 -15.07
N SER A 220 -21.70 4.60 -13.82
CA SER A 220 -22.85 4.43 -12.93
C SER A 220 -24.04 5.30 -13.35
N ASN A 221 -23.81 6.50 -13.89
CA ASN A 221 -24.89 7.43 -14.24
C ASN A 221 -25.54 7.09 -15.58
N LEU A 222 -24.75 6.64 -16.57
CA LEU A 222 -25.25 6.35 -17.92
C LEU A 222 -26.02 5.03 -18.03
N LYS A 223 -26.05 4.25 -16.95
CA LYS A 223 -26.67 2.93 -16.89
C LYS A 223 -27.92 2.94 -16.00
N PRO A 224 -28.92 2.06 -16.27
CA PRO A 224 -30.06 1.89 -15.37
C PRO A 224 -29.63 1.52 -13.94
N GLU A 225 -30.47 1.79 -12.95
CA GLU A 225 -30.16 1.62 -11.53
C GLU A 225 -29.57 0.24 -11.17
N GLU A 226 -30.12 -0.85 -11.73
CA GLU A 226 -29.62 -2.20 -11.48
C GLU A 226 -28.22 -2.43 -12.09
N GLU A 227 -27.95 -1.93 -13.29
CA GLU A 227 -26.60 -1.97 -13.88
C GLU A 227 -25.64 -1.05 -13.11
N SER A 228 -26.12 0.10 -12.62
CA SER A 228 -25.34 1.04 -11.80
C SER A 228 -24.81 0.38 -10.53
N LYS A 229 -25.65 -0.41 -9.84
CA LYS A 229 -25.23 -1.21 -8.67
C LYS A 229 -24.15 -2.22 -9.05
N ASN A 230 -24.31 -2.90 -10.20
CA ASN A 230 -23.30 -3.84 -10.70
C ASN A 230 -21.97 -3.16 -11.01
N ILE A 231 -21.98 -1.93 -11.54
CA ILE A 231 -20.77 -1.12 -11.76
C ILE A 231 -20.09 -0.79 -10.43
N ARG A 232 -20.85 -0.32 -9.43
CA ARG A 232 -20.30 0.00 -8.11
C ARG A 232 -19.71 -1.23 -7.42
N GLU A 233 -20.33 -2.39 -7.60
CA GLU A 233 -19.80 -3.66 -7.09
C GLU A 233 -18.53 -4.09 -7.85
N LYS A 234 -18.51 -4.00 -9.19
CA LYS A 234 -17.32 -4.26 -10.03
C LYS A 234 -16.12 -3.43 -9.58
N TYR A 235 -16.35 -2.17 -9.22
CA TYR A 235 -15.31 -1.21 -8.84
C TYR A 235 -15.24 -0.91 -7.34
N LYS A 236 -15.78 -1.77 -6.48
CA LYS A 236 -15.87 -1.54 -5.03
C LYS A 236 -14.51 -1.31 -4.35
N ILE A 237 -13.48 -2.06 -4.78
CA ILE A 237 -12.12 -1.91 -4.27
C ILE A 237 -11.55 -0.54 -4.68
N ASP A 238 -11.77 -0.10 -5.91
CA ASP A 238 -11.37 1.23 -6.37
C ASP A 238 -12.07 2.34 -5.61
N LEU A 239 -13.37 2.21 -5.32
CA LEU A 239 -14.12 3.20 -4.55
C LEU A 239 -13.58 3.34 -3.11
N SER A 240 -13.25 2.23 -2.46
CA SER A 240 -12.59 2.26 -1.14
C SER A 240 -11.21 2.91 -1.23
N ASP A 241 -10.42 2.53 -2.23
CA ASP A 241 -9.07 3.05 -2.41
C ASP A 241 -9.03 4.54 -2.76
N ASN A 242 -9.97 5.04 -3.57
CA ASN A 242 -10.08 6.45 -3.93
C ASN A 242 -10.25 7.33 -2.68
N ARG A 243 -10.86 6.78 -1.63
CA ARG A 243 -11.04 7.41 -0.31
C ARG A 243 -9.90 7.11 0.67
N ASN A 244 -8.83 6.48 0.20
CA ASN A 244 -7.68 6.03 0.99
C ASN A 244 -8.05 5.03 2.11
N MET A 245 -9.05 4.18 1.86
CA MET A 245 -9.49 3.14 2.79
C MET A 245 -9.11 1.75 2.28
N ILE A 246 -8.92 0.82 3.22
CA ILE A 246 -8.78 -0.60 2.90
C ILE A 246 -10.18 -1.13 2.59
N TYR A 247 -10.34 -1.81 1.46
CA TYR A 247 -11.57 -2.54 1.18
C TYR A 247 -11.70 -3.71 2.17
N SER A 248 -12.77 -3.70 2.95
CA SER A 248 -13.20 -4.80 3.80
C SER A 248 -14.60 -5.20 3.38
N GLU A 249 -14.83 -6.49 3.12
CA GLU A 249 -16.19 -6.96 2.93
C GLU A 249 -17.00 -6.67 4.20
N PRO A 250 -18.25 -6.18 4.09
CA PRO A 250 -19.10 -6.00 5.25
C PRO A 250 -19.27 -7.35 5.95
N SER A 251 -18.84 -7.43 7.22
CA SER A 251 -18.94 -8.67 7.98
C SER A 251 -20.41 -9.09 8.07
N GLU A 252 -20.67 -10.40 7.96
CA GLU A 252 -22.03 -10.97 8.05
C GLU A 252 -22.77 -10.60 9.36
N ALA A 253 -22.07 -10.07 10.35
CA ALA A 253 -22.63 -9.54 11.60
C ALA A 253 -23.46 -8.26 11.43
N GLN A 254 -23.43 -7.59 10.27
CA GLN A 254 -24.24 -6.40 9.97
C GLN A 254 -25.45 -6.69 9.06
N LYS A 255 -25.70 -7.97 8.72
CA LYS A 255 -26.86 -8.41 7.92
C LYS A 255 -27.96 -9.10 8.75
N LYS A 256 -27.96 -8.96 10.07
CA LYS A 256 -29.03 -9.44 10.96
C LYS A 256 -29.78 -8.29 11.60
#